data_AF-A0E3E9-F1
#
_entry.id   AF-A0E3E9-F1
#
_cell.length_a   1.000
_cell.length_b   1.000
_cell.length_c   1.000
_cell.angle_alpha   90.00
_cell.angle_beta   90.00
_cell.angle_gamma   90.00
#
_symmetry.space_group_name_H-M   'P 1'
#
loop_
_entity.id
_entity.type
_entity.pdbx_description
1 polymer ?
#
loop_
_entity_poly.entity_id
_entity_poly.type
_entity_poly.pdbx_seq_one_letter_code
_entity_poly.pdbx_strand_id
1 'polypeptide(L)'
;MSSIQDIQGQPVIDEKAILQMIDTVLSQLYQFQEQKNHNMKVLILVGVTGSGKSTIFNLLGGAKFKLIESEDGVEELELEEISQEFSVMKGGMQSVTKQPKYYFNEEFNHLLIDFPGFQDTNGEFDQIMIQMLFYKISTQSKVKILYVIRHPELEFQDRGTNLQEFVRATFKEQSIGIENLTLLLNAFNEEYYSDEEVKTSATEQICQLYNTNNSLNIIVLRKINSEDDIVKQFSDENRRKIWEGIIKSEEIKLQPIEILHTEKISAYLSEKSFKCIEKVWLQVQSKLAQNLQKAQQNDLSRLQKLRSMFEDLTKIKKTDYVESFEKFVFSLGIIAQQLCCSQEVKYKREEFLKIYQFFQQFSDLINGYSECQKHSNFARDLQNDMIRMIENKIDFLKEVQKVENTTVEKNQEINLKNKALLRAEYSRKLKKQYQQQLRQLEAETKQLKQEVISQRYEKYELENKTALIQTQYYKFKQQSEQDQRNLDQRIQQERNTQYQIQRIFQQKQEELNDLKKRQQQQLNAIQAALQEQEQKKRGIMNQISSLKKVQKKFEVIIQAQQAKQNIDRRKQTNQKLPQLLIHMTVVVDAN
;
A
#
# COMPACT_ATOMS: atom_id res chain seq x y z
N MET A 1 23.58 -40.01 -7.30
CA MET A 1 23.80 -40.24 -5.86
C MET A 1 24.09 -41.72 -5.68
N SER A 2 25.36 -42.09 -5.52
CA SER A 2 25.69 -43.33 -4.80
C SER A 2 25.19 -43.16 -3.36
N SER A 3 24.67 -44.23 -2.76
CA SER A 3 24.43 -44.22 -1.32
C SER A 3 25.76 -44.07 -0.60
N ILE A 4 25.81 -43.20 0.42
CA ILE A 4 26.81 -43.31 1.47
C ILE A 4 26.42 -44.57 2.23
N GLN A 5 26.99 -45.71 1.82
CA GLN A 5 26.83 -46.96 2.53
C GLN A 5 27.62 -46.84 3.83
N ASP A 6 26.92 -46.45 4.89
CA ASP A 6 27.12 -46.94 6.25
C ASP A 6 28.56 -47.36 6.58
N ILE A 7 29.40 -46.35 6.89
CA ILE A 7 30.72 -46.54 7.50
C ILE A 7 30.52 -46.95 8.98
N GLN A 8 29.78 -48.04 9.19
CA GLN A 8 29.51 -48.67 10.49
C GLN A 8 30.80 -49.27 11.03
N GLY A 9 31.59 -48.46 11.74
CA GLY A 9 32.85 -48.88 12.35
C GLY A 9 33.85 -47.76 12.62
N GLN A 10 33.76 -46.61 11.94
CA GLN A 10 34.58 -45.47 12.33
C GLN A 10 34.06 -44.84 13.64
N PRO A 11 34.93 -44.54 14.62
CA PRO A 11 34.52 -43.98 15.89
C PRO A 11 33.96 -42.57 15.68
N VAL A 12 32.70 -42.36 16.05
CA VAL A 12 32.06 -41.04 16.02
C VAL A 12 32.81 -40.12 16.98
N ILE A 13 33.39 -39.06 16.44
CA ILE A 13 34.15 -38.09 17.23
C ILE A 13 33.18 -37.27 18.08
N ASP A 14 33.47 -37.17 19.38
CA ASP A 14 32.75 -36.25 20.25
C ASP A 14 33.11 -34.80 19.88
N GLU A 15 32.12 -34.11 19.31
CA GLU A 15 32.17 -32.70 18.96
C GLU A 15 32.52 -31.81 20.17
N LYS A 16 32.10 -32.21 21.38
CA LYS A 16 32.47 -31.54 22.63
C LYS A 16 33.96 -31.69 22.93
N ALA A 17 34.55 -32.87 22.68
CA ALA A 17 35.99 -33.08 22.86
C ALA A 17 36.80 -32.23 21.88
N ILE A 18 36.37 -32.10 20.60
CA ILE A 18 37.01 -31.16 19.66
C ILE A 18 36.90 -29.72 20.19
N LEU A 19 35.73 -29.27 20.66
CA LEU A 19 35.56 -27.92 21.19
C LEU A 19 36.44 -27.65 22.42
N GLN A 20 36.55 -28.60 23.35
CA GLN A 20 37.42 -28.50 24.52
C GLN A 20 38.92 -28.48 24.13
N MET A 21 39.32 -29.27 23.13
CA MET A 21 40.66 -29.24 22.55
C MET A 21 40.96 -27.86 21.92
N ILE A 22 40.02 -27.31 21.15
CA ILE A 22 40.14 -25.96 20.55
C ILE A 22 40.31 -24.89 21.62
N ASP A 23 39.45 -24.87 22.64
CA ASP A 23 39.52 -23.87 23.71
C ASP A 23 40.82 -24.02 24.54
N THR A 24 41.33 -25.24 24.70
CA THR A 24 42.65 -25.49 25.31
C THR A 24 43.76 -24.91 24.44
N VAL A 25 43.82 -25.21 23.13
CA VAL A 25 44.88 -24.66 22.24
C VAL A 25 44.80 -23.14 22.17
N LEU A 26 43.61 -22.55 22.08
CA LEU A 26 43.44 -21.10 22.05
C LEU A 26 43.90 -20.45 23.37
N SER A 27 43.60 -21.06 24.52
CA SER A 27 44.10 -20.59 25.83
C SER A 27 45.63 -20.67 25.94
N GLN A 28 46.24 -21.75 25.44
CA GLN A 28 47.70 -21.92 25.44
C GLN A 28 48.39 -20.96 24.46
N LEU A 29 47.79 -20.70 23.30
CA LEU A 29 48.28 -19.68 22.35
C LEU A 29 48.13 -18.26 22.89
N TYR A 30 47.08 -17.97 23.65
CA TYR A 30 46.92 -16.70 24.33
C TYR A 30 48.00 -16.51 25.40
N GLN A 31 48.22 -17.51 26.27
CA GLN A 31 49.31 -17.49 27.26
C GLN A 31 50.69 -17.31 26.60
N PHE A 32 50.94 -18.01 25.49
CA PHE A 32 52.16 -17.83 24.69
C PHE A 32 52.31 -16.40 24.15
N GLN A 33 51.21 -15.77 23.71
CA GLN A 33 51.23 -14.39 23.21
C GLN A 33 51.37 -13.33 24.32
N GLU A 34 50.81 -13.56 25.50
CA GLU A 34 51.03 -12.68 26.67
C GLU A 34 52.48 -12.75 27.16
N GLN A 35 53.07 -13.94 27.22
CA GLN A 35 54.45 -14.10 27.68
C GLN A 35 55.48 -13.68 26.62
N LYS A 36 55.21 -13.86 25.33
CA LYS A 36 56.13 -13.49 24.23
C LYS A 36 56.08 -11.99 23.91
N ASN A 37 56.86 -11.20 24.64
CA ASN A 37 57.19 -9.83 24.26
C ASN A 37 57.93 -9.82 22.89
N HIS A 38 57.80 -8.74 22.12
CA HIS A 38 58.17 -8.65 20.70
C HIS A 38 59.64 -8.99 20.37
N ASN A 39 60.55 -8.89 21.35
CA ASN A 39 61.99 -9.13 21.18
C ASN A 39 62.49 -10.46 21.80
N MET A 40 61.59 -11.31 22.32
CA MET A 40 61.97 -12.58 22.94
C MET A 40 62.24 -13.67 21.91
N LYS A 41 63.28 -14.47 22.16
CA LYS A 41 63.54 -15.71 21.42
C LYS A 41 62.69 -16.85 21.99
N VAL A 42 62.37 -17.86 21.19
CA VAL A 42 61.57 -19.01 21.64
C VAL A 42 62.41 -20.28 21.61
N LEU A 43 62.48 -20.99 22.73
CA LEU A 43 63.11 -22.30 22.87
C LEU A 43 62.04 -23.37 23.12
N ILE A 44 61.96 -24.38 22.26
CA ILE A 44 61.06 -25.52 22.43
C ILE A 44 61.86 -26.74 22.86
N LEU A 45 61.46 -27.38 23.97
CA LEU A 45 61.99 -28.67 24.39
C LEU A 45 61.16 -29.79 23.75
N VAL A 46 61.82 -30.71 23.06
CA VAL A 46 61.20 -31.83 22.32
C VAL A 46 61.89 -33.15 22.70
N GLY A 47 61.19 -34.27 22.55
CA GLY A 47 61.69 -35.60 22.89
C GLY A 47 60.60 -36.51 23.43
N VAL A 48 60.90 -37.81 23.52
CA VAL A 48 59.96 -38.84 23.99
C VAL A 48 59.59 -38.67 25.48
N THR A 49 58.58 -39.42 25.92
CA THR A 49 58.21 -39.51 27.34
C THR A 49 59.32 -40.20 28.13
N GLY A 50 59.58 -39.74 29.36
CA GLY A 50 60.71 -40.22 30.14
C GLY A 50 62.10 -39.81 29.62
N SER A 51 62.21 -38.90 28.62
CA SER A 51 63.51 -38.37 28.20
C SER A 51 64.10 -37.31 29.15
N GLY A 52 63.28 -36.79 30.07
CA GLY A 52 63.67 -35.80 31.07
C GLY A 52 63.42 -34.33 30.69
N LYS A 53 62.66 -34.04 29.62
CA LYS A 53 62.33 -32.67 29.17
C LYS A 53 61.98 -31.71 30.32
N SER A 54 61.08 -32.11 31.21
CA SER A 54 60.62 -31.28 32.33
C SER A 54 61.69 -31.03 33.39
N THR A 55 62.60 -31.99 33.61
CA THR A 55 63.82 -31.81 34.42
C THR A 55 64.75 -30.77 33.77
N ILE A 56 64.96 -30.85 32.45
CA ILE A 56 65.76 -29.88 31.70
C ILE A 56 65.11 -28.48 31.72
N PHE A 57 63.79 -28.39 31.57
CA PHE A 57 63.04 -27.14 31.65
C PHE A 57 63.22 -26.48 33.03
N ASN A 58 63.06 -27.24 34.10
CA ASN A 58 63.24 -26.77 35.48
C ASN A 58 64.69 -26.33 35.72
N LEU A 59 65.68 -27.11 35.25
CA LEU A 59 67.10 -26.76 35.32
C LEU A 59 67.40 -25.45 34.58
N LEU A 60 66.94 -25.30 33.33
CA LEU A 60 67.15 -24.08 32.53
C LEU A 60 66.39 -22.87 33.08
N GLY A 61 65.29 -23.10 33.80
CA GLY A 61 64.54 -22.12 34.58
C GLY A 61 65.15 -21.78 35.94
N GLY A 62 66.26 -22.41 36.34
CA GLY A 62 66.95 -22.12 37.60
C GLY A 62 66.29 -22.74 38.84
N ALA A 63 65.43 -23.74 38.68
CA ALA A 63 64.93 -24.53 39.80
C ALA A 63 66.08 -25.29 40.48
N LYS A 64 65.93 -25.52 41.79
CA LYS A 64 66.85 -26.36 42.58
C LYS A 64 66.26 -27.76 42.76
N PHE A 65 67.14 -28.73 43.00
CA PHE A 65 66.81 -30.14 43.09
C PHE A 65 67.51 -30.78 44.29
N LYS A 66 66.98 -31.92 44.71
CA LYS A 66 67.45 -32.79 45.80
C LYS A 66 67.17 -34.25 45.43
N LEU A 67 67.88 -35.19 46.04
CA LEU A 67 67.44 -36.59 46.07
C LEU A 67 66.44 -36.81 47.21
N ILE A 68 65.44 -37.65 46.97
CA ILE A 68 64.52 -38.17 47.97
C ILE A 68 64.44 -39.69 47.84
N GLU A 69 64.41 -40.41 48.95
CA GLU A 69 64.12 -41.85 48.95
C GLU A 69 62.60 -42.05 48.76
N SER A 70 62.21 -42.79 47.71
CA SER A 70 60.80 -43.11 47.43
C SER A 70 60.25 -44.20 48.37
N GLU A 71 58.94 -44.44 48.33
CA GLU A 71 58.30 -45.50 49.14
C GLU A 71 58.85 -46.91 48.85
N ASP A 72 59.44 -47.13 47.67
CA ASP A 72 60.10 -48.37 47.24
C ASP A 72 61.60 -48.43 47.60
N GLY A 73 62.17 -47.43 48.29
CA GLY A 73 63.59 -47.37 48.64
C GLY A 73 64.51 -46.99 47.47
N VAL A 74 63.99 -46.23 46.49
CA VAL A 74 64.73 -45.78 45.30
C VAL A 74 64.94 -44.27 45.40
N GLU A 75 66.18 -43.80 45.22
CA GLU A 75 66.46 -42.36 45.14
C GLU A 75 65.84 -41.75 43.87
N GLU A 76 64.87 -40.86 44.04
CA GLU A 76 64.25 -40.06 42.99
C GLU A 76 64.68 -38.59 43.08
N LEU A 77 64.81 -37.95 41.93
CA LEU A 77 65.17 -36.55 41.81
C LEU A 77 63.92 -35.66 41.88
N GLU A 78 63.78 -34.89 42.95
CA GLU A 78 62.66 -33.94 43.15
C GLU A 78 63.16 -32.49 43.13
N LEU A 79 62.27 -31.54 42.88
CA LEU A 79 62.51 -30.11 43.11
C LEU A 79 62.58 -29.82 44.62
N GLU A 80 63.45 -28.88 45.03
CA GLU A 80 63.39 -28.35 46.41
C GLU A 80 62.11 -27.55 46.65
N GLU A 81 61.67 -26.77 45.66
CA GLU A 81 60.55 -25.83 45.74
C GLU A 81 59.56 -26.06 44.58
N ILE A 82 58.28 -26.30 44.91
CA ILE A 82 57.22 -26.53 43.93
C ILE A 82 56.55 -25.19 43.56
N SER A 83 57.04 -24.54 42.50
CA SER A 83 56.42 -23.35 41.90
C SER A 83 55.41 -23.72 40.80
N GLN A 84 54.43 -22.84 40.55
CA GLN A 84 53.56 -22.93 39.36
C GLN A 84 54.30 -22.64 38.05
N GLU A 85 55.46 -21.97 38.11
CA GLU A 85 56.31 -21.66 36.97
C GLU A 85 57.09 -22.89 36.48
N PHE A 86 57.38 -23.82 37.39
CA PHE A 86 58.09 -25.06 37.07
C PHE A 86 57.15 -26.13 36.49
N SER A 87 57.73 -27.05 35.71
CA SER A 87 57.06 -28.20 35.14
C SER A 87 57.05 -29.36 36.15
N VAL A 88 55.97 -30.12 36.20
CA VAL A 88 55.79 -31.16 37.23
C VAL A 88 56.60 -32.40 36.85
N MET A 89 57.52 -32.80 37.72
CA MET A 89 58.31 -34.02 37.57
C MET A 89 57.65 -35.20 38.30
N LYS A 90 57.74 -36.39 37.70
CA LYS A 90 57.54 -37.71 38.34
C LYS A 90 58.42 -38.75 37.64
N GLY A 91 58.82 -39.81 38.35
CA GLY A 91 59.44 -40.98 37.74
C GLY A 91 58.52 -41.76 36.79
N GLY A 92 59.12 -42.63 35.98
CA GLY A 92 58.42 -43.61 35.15
C GLY A 92 58.12 -43.21 33.69
N MET A 93 57.18 -43.93 33.08
CA MET A 93 56.80 -43.81 31.65
C MET A 93 55.49 -43.04 31.41
N GLN A 94 54.82 -42.53 32.45
CA GLN A 94 53.54 -41.84 32.29
C GLN A 94 53.70 -40.35 31.99
N SER A 95 52.81 -39.80 31.16
CA SER A 95 52.74 -38.35 30.92
C SER A 95 52.35 -37.57 32.16
N VAL A 96 53.22 -36.67 32.60
CA VAL A 96 52.92 -35.68 33.64
C VAL A 96 52.49 -34.35 33.01
N THR A 97 53.28 -33.85 32.05
CA THR A 97 53.01 -32.63 31.28
C THR A 97 51.90 -32.88 30.25
N LYS A 98 50.65 -32.52 30.58
CA LYS A 98 49.49 -32.62 29.67
C LYS A 98 49.18 -31.35 28.86
N GLN A 99 49.72 -30.22 29.30
CA GLN A 99 49.66 -28.92 28.62
C GLN A 99 51.06 -28.32 28.67
N PRO A 100 51.51 -27.56 27.65
CA PRO A 100 52.82 -26.94 27.70
C PRO A 100 53.06 -26.05 28.92
N LYS A 101 54.28 -26.11 29.45
CA LYS A 101 54.76 -25.20 30.49
C LYS A 101 55.65 -24.13 29.86
N TYR A 102 55.44 -22.89 30.25
CA TYR A 102 56.13 -21.72 29.72
C TYR A 102 56.90 -21.02 30.83
N TYR A 103 58.15 -20.65 30.57
CA TYR A 103 59.00 -19.89 31.49
C TYR A 103 59.81 -18.85 30.71
N PHE A 104 59.88 -17.60 31.17
CA PHE A 104 60.73 -16.59 30.56
C PHE A 104 62.04 -16.46 31.34
N ASN A 105 63.15 -16.80 30.70
CA ASN A 105 64.48 -16.58 31.25
C ASN A 105 64.99 -15.18 30.82
N GLU A 106 65.07 -14.27 31.79
CA GLU A 106 65.51 -12.88 31.56
C GLU A 106 67.01 -12.78 31.23
N GLU A 107 67.87 -13.59 31.89
CA GLU A 107 69.33 -13.60 31.71
C GLU A 107 69.72 -13.85 30.24
N PHE A 108 68.95 -14.67 29.53
CA PHE A 108 69.20 -15.02 28.13
C PHE A 108 68.17 -14.48 27.14
N ASN A 109 67.12 -13.78 27.59
CA ASN A 109 65.99 -13.31 26.76
C ASN A 109 65.35 -14.43 25.90
N HIS A 110 65.04 -15.57 26.52
CA HIS A 110 64.35 -16.70 25.89
C HIS A 110 63.08 -17.09 26.64
N LEU A 111 61.99 -17.30 25.90
CA LEU A 111 60.78 -17.99 26.34
C LEU A 111 60.96 -19.49 26.10
N LEU A 112 61.07 -20.26 27.18
CA LEU A 112 61.17 -21.72 27.17
C LEU A 112 59.77 -22.32 27.11
N ILE A 113 59.64 -23.46 26.41
CA ILE A 113 58.40 -24.21 26.32
C ILE A 113 58.69 -25.71 26.47
N ASP A 114 58.28 -26.31 27.60
CA ASP A 114 58.23 -27.76 27.80
C ASP A 114 56.93 -28.31 27.22
N PHE A 115 57.02 -29.05 26.12
CA PHE A 115 55.86 -29.70 25.51
C PHE A 115 55.61 -31.10 26.11
N PRO A 116 54.34 -31.55 26.14
CA PRO A 116 54.02 -32.98 26.27
C PRO A 116 54.78 -33.86 25.27
N GLY A 117 54.90 -35.16 25.55
CA GLY A 117 55.52 -36.09 24.59
C GLY A 117 54.72 -36.19 23.28
N PHE A 118 55.41 -36.06 22.13
CA PHE A 118 54.78 -36.07 20.79
C PHE A 118 54.15 -37.42 20.39
N GLN A 119 54.42 -38.48 21.16
CA GLN A 119 53.92 -39.85 20.99
C GLN A 119 53.22 -40.34 22.28
N ASP A 120 52.87 -39.44 23.21
CA ASP A 120 52.37 -39.80 24.54
C ASP A 120 50.88 -40.18 24.52
N THR A 121 50.53 -41.29 25.16
CA THR A 121 49.42 -42.15 24.71
C THR A 121 48.06 -41.87 25.35
N ASN A 122 47.83 -40.64 25.87
CA ASN A 122 46.53 -40.25 26.44
C ASN A 122 45.39 -40.24 25.39
N GLY A 123 45.70 -40.06 24.11
CA GLY A 123 44.77 -40.24 23.00
C GLY A 123 45.16 -39.45 21.74
N GLU A 124 44.62 -39.85 20.59
CA GLU A 124 44.90 -39.22 19.30
C GLU A 124 44.53 -37.72 19.26
N PHE A 125 43.51 -37.30 20.02
CA PHE A 125 43.13 -35.88 20.14
C PHE A 125 44.17 -35.05 20.91
N ASP A 126 44.77 -35.59 21.96
CA ASP A 126 45.87 -34.92 22.66
C ASP A 126 47.08 -34.80 21.72
N GLN A 127 47.36 -35.83 20.91
CA GLN A 127 48.44 -35.79 19.92
C GLN A 127 48.19 -34.73 18.82
N ILE A 128 46.96 -34.66 18.27
CA ILE A 128 46.53 -33.57 17.36
C ILE A 128 46.72 -32.21 18.05
N MET A 129 46.26 -32.06 19.29
CA MET A 129 46.36 -30.82 20.08
C MET A 129 47.81 -30.35 20.22
N ILE A 130 48.71 -31.25 20.62
CA ILE A 130 50.14 -31.01 20.80
C ILE A 130 50.78 -30.57 19.49
N GLN A 131 50.54 -31.29 18.39
CA GLN A 131 51.09 -30.97 17.08
C GLN A 131 50.57 -29.63 16.55
N MET A 132 49.27 -29.35 16.65
CA MET A 132 48.70 -28.07 16.23
C MET A 132 49.26 -26.88 17.02
N LEU A 133 49.40 -27.02 18.34
CA LEU A 133 49.95 -25.99 19.22
C LEU A 133 51.44 -25.74 18.93
N PHE A 134 52.22 -26.82 18.74
CA PHE A 134 53.61 -26.74 18.30
C PHE A 134 53.75 -26.02 16.95
N TYR A 135 53.00 -26.44 15.93
CA TYR A 135 53.03 -25.81 14.60
C TYR A 135 52.54 -24.36 14.60
N LYS A 136 51.59 -23.99 15.46
CA LYS A 136 51.17 -22.58 15.63
C LYS A 136 52.30 -21.74 16.20
N ILE A 137 52.96 -22.20 17.26
CA ILE A 137 54.08 -21.49 17.90
C ILE A 137 55.28 -21.38 16.94
N SER A 138 55.60 -22.44 16.20
CA SER A 138 56.76 -22.50 15.29
C SER A 138 56.55 -21.85 13.91
N THR A 139 55.31 -21.55 13.52
CA THR A 139 54.98 -20.71 12.35
C THR A 139 54.89 -19.22 12.69
N GLN A 140 54.41 -18.87 13.89
CA GLN A 140 54.33 -17.49 14.42
C GLN A 140 55.67 -16.95 14.94
N SER A 141 56.73 -17.74 14.88
CA SER A 141 58.05 -17.42 15.44
C SER A 141 59.16 -17.95 14.53
N LYS A 142 60.39 -17.47 14.74
CA LYS A 142 61.52 -18.40 14.65
C LYS A 142 61.67 -19.08 16.00
N VAL A 143 62.09 -20.34 16.01
CA VAL A 143 62.25 -21.16 17.22
C VAL A 143 63.62 -21.82 17.23
N LYS A 144 64.18 -22.00 18.42
CA LYS A 144 65.26 -22.95 18.70
C LYS A 144 64.60 -24.24 19.18
N ILE A 145 65.16 -25.40 18.81
CA ILE A 145 64.70 -26.69 19.32
C ILE A 145 65.84 -27.37 20.08
N LEU A 146 65.54 -27.72 21.34
CA LEU A 146 66.37 -28.57 22.18
C LEU A 146 65.73 -29.96 22.21
N TYR A 147 66.28 -30.90 21.45
CA TYR A 147 65.81 -32.28 21.45
C TYR A 147 66.52 -33.07 22.55
N VAL A 148 65.77 -33.46 23.58
CA VAL A 148 66.27 -34.14 24.79
C VAL A 148 66.18 -35.64 24.60
N ILE A 149 67.34 -36.30 24.59
CA ILE A 149 67.53 -37.73 24.35
C ILE A 149 67.98 -38.38 25.66
N ARG A 150 67.26 -39.39 26.17
CA ARG A 150 67.78 -40.22 27.26
C ARG A 150 68.84 -41.17 26.71
N HIS A 151 70.10 -40.93 27.07
CA HIS A 151 71.28 -41.56 26.50
C HIS A 151 72.26 -41.91 27.64
N PRO A 152 72.05 -43.05 28.34
CA PRO A 152 72.87 -43.50 29.46
C PRO A 152 74.15 -44.21 29.03
N GLU A 153 74.16 -44.75 27.80
CA GLU A 153 75.25 -45.50 27.16
C GLU A 153 75.67 -44.79 25.87
N LEU A 154 76.85 -45.10 25.33
CA LEU A 154 77.39 -44.50 24.09
C LEU A 154 76.59 -44.79 22.80
N GLU A 155 75.87 -45.91 22.70
CA GLU A 155 75.22 -46.31 21.43
C GLU A 155 73.80 -45.74 21.23
N PHE A 156 73.51 -45.35 19.99
CA PHE A 156 72.24 -44.70 19.63
C PHE A 156 71.06 -45.64 19.32
N GLN A 157 71.29 -46.95 19.13
CA GLN A 157 70.35 -47.97 18.61
C GLN A 157 68.86 -47.55 18.49
N ASP A 158 68.01 -47.86 19.48
CA ASP A 158 66.57 -47.51 19.46
C ASP A 158 66.28 -46.02 19.68
N ARG A 159 67.26 -45.29 20.24
CA ARG A 159 67.14 -43.87 20.64
C ARG A 159 67.13 -42.97 19.39
N GLY A 160 67.93 -43.35 18.38
CA GLY A 160 68.01 -42.69 17.08
C GLY A 160 66.70 -42.77 16.29
N THR A 161 65.96 -43.88 16.38
CA THR A 161 64.67 -44.06 15.67
C THR A 161 63.65 -42.98 16.00
N ASN A 162 63.55 -42.56 17.27
CA ASN A 162 62.61 -41.52 17.69
C ASN A 162 63.04 -40.10 17.25
N LEU A 163 64.35 -39.86 17.14
CA LEU A 163 64.90 -38.63 16.57
C LEU A 163 64.71 -38.61 15.04
N GLN A 164 64.87 -39.75 14.36
CA GLN A 164 64.58 -39.92 12.94
C GLN A 164 63.10 -39.72 12.64
N GLU A 165 62.19 -40.27 13.45
CA GLU A 165 60.76 -40.05 13.30
C GLU A 165 60.40 -38.57 13.50
N PHE A 166 60.93 -37.91 14.53
CA PHE A 166 60.70 -36.48 14.74
C PHE A 166 61.22 -35.62 13.59
N VAL A 167 62.46 -35.82 13.13
CA VAL A 167 63.04 -35.07 12.00
C VAL A 167 62.26 -35.35 10.71
N ARG A 168 61.86 -36.60 10.46
CA ARG A 168 61.03 -36.99 9.30
C ARG A 168 59.62 -36.40 9.35
N ALA A 169 58.99 -36.30 10.53
CA ALA A 169 57.66 -35.70 10.67
C ALA A 169 57.71 -34.16 10.56
N THR A 170 58.79 -33.55 11.05
CA THR A 170 58.84 -32.09 11.28
C THR A 170 59.60 -31.32 10.20
N PHE A 171 60.64 -31.91 9.58
CA PHE A 171 61.54 -31.24 8.62
C PHE A 171 61.53 -31.84 7.21
N LYS A 172 60.82 -32.95 6.95
CA LYS A 172 60.69 -33.55 5.62
C LYS A 172 60.29 -32.51 4.56
N GLU A 173 60.98 -32.55 3.42
CA GLU A 173 60.82 -31.62 2.30
C GLU A 173 61.16 -30.13 2.60
N GLN A 174 61.53 -29.78 3.84
CA GLN A 174 62.10 -28.47 4.21
C GLN A 174 63.64 -28.52 4.11
N SER A 175 64.25 -27.37 3.82
CA SER A 175 65.72 -27.21 3.83
C SER A 175 66.26 -27.01 5.24
N ILE A 176 65.89 -27.90 6.17
CA ILE A 176 66.26 -27.86 7.60
C ILE A 176 66.87 -29.21 7.94
N GLY A 177 68.15 -29.19 8.34
CA GLY A 177 68.90 -30.37 8.72
C GLY A 177 68.85 -30.66 10.23
N ILE A 178 69.45 -31.77 10.64
CA ILE A 178 69.60 -32.12 12.05
C ILE A 178 70.60 -31.20 12.77
N GLU A 179 71.55 -30.61 12.04
CA GLU A 179 72.48 -29.58 12.49
C GLU A 179 71.80 -28.28 12.97
N ASN A 180 70.55 -28.03 12.58
CA ASN A 180 69.79 -26.90 13.11
C ASN A 180 69.18 -27.19 14.51
N LEU A 181 69.29 -28.43 15.01
CA LEU A 181 68.89 -28.81 16.38
C LEU A 181 70.03 -28.60 17.38
N THR A 182 69.66 -28.30 18.62
CA THR A 182 70.52 -28.60 19.77
C THR A 182 70.09 -29.95 20.33
N LEU A 183 71.03 -30.88 20.51
CA LEU A 183 70.77 -32.20 21.06
C LEU A 183 71.28 -32.25 22.50
N LEU A 184 70.45 -32.70 23.45
CA LEU A 184 70.86 -32.88 24.84
C LEU A 184 70.83 -34.36 25.19
N LEU A 185 72.02 -34.93 25.41
CA LEU A 185 72.25 -36.30 25.83
C LEU A 185 72.10 -36.36 27.35
N ASN A 186 70.91 -36.75 27.80
CA ASN A 186 70.50 -36.71 29.19
C ASN A 186 70.73 -38.05 29.90
N ALA A 187 71.13 -37.97 31.17
CA ALA A 187 71.40 -39.08 32.07
C ALA A 187 72.52 -40.03 31.60
N PHE A 188 73.57 -39.50 30.96
CA PHE A 188 74.74 -40.26 30.53
C PHE A 188 75.53 -40.81 31.72
N ASN A 189 75.79 -42.12 31.77
CA ASN A 189 76.21 -42.82 32.99
C ASN A 189 77.64 -43.40 32.93
N GLU A 190 78.33 -43.38 31.78
CA GLU A 190 79.67 -43.96 31.66
C GLU A 190 80.75 -42.96 32.12
N GLU A 191 81.23 -43.10 33.35
CA GLU A 191 82.21 -42.18 33.97
C GLU A 191 83.56 -42.10 33.25
N TYR A 192 83.95 -43.16 32.52
CA TYR A 192 85.25 -43.27 31.87
C TYR A 192 85.45 -42.36 30.65
N TYR A 193 84.36 -41.92 30.01
CA TYR A 193 84.41 -41.07 28.82
C TYR A 193 84.20 -39.61 29.19
N SER A 194 85.02 -38.71 28.64
CA SER A 194 84.83 -37.26 28.74
C SER A 194 83.64 -36.78 27.90
N ASP A 195 83.11 -35.59 28.21
CA ASP A 195 81.96 -35.04 27.45
C ASP A 195 82.28 -34.82 25.96
N GLU A 196 83.54 -34.56 25.60
CA GLU A 196 83.96 -34.39 24.20
C GLU A 196 84.05 -35.72 23.44
N GLU A 197 84.47 -36.81 24.10
CA GLU A 197 84.43 -38.16 23.51
C GLU A 197 82.98 -38.61 23.25
N VAL A 198 82.08 -38.36 24.21
CA VAL A 198 80.65 -38.65 24.07
C VAL A 198 80.03 -37.82 22.93
N LYS A 199 80.32 -36.51 22.85
CA LYS A 199 79.89 -35.65 21.73
C LYS A 199 80.44 -36.14 20.39
N THR A 200 81.69 -36.57 20.34
CA THR A 200 82.33 -37.05 19.10
C THR A 200 81.66 -38.33 18.63
N SER A 201 81.51 -39.33 19.49
CA SER A 201 80.83 -40.59 19.18
C SER A 201 79.36 -40.37 18.76
N ALA A 202 78.62 -39.52 19.48
CA ALA A 202 77.25 -39.17 19.13
C ALA A 202 77.17 -38.43 17.78
N THR A 203 78.14 -37.54 17.49
CA THR A 203 78.22 -36.83 16.20
C THR A 203 78.49 -37.82 15.06
N GLU A 204 79.46 -38.71 15.20
CA GLU A 204 79.77 -39.74 14.19
C GLU A 204 78.57 -40.64 13.89
N GLN A 205 77.89 -41.13 14.93
CA GLN A 205 76.69 -41.96 14.78
C GLN A 205 75.55 -41.21 14.08
N ILE A 206 75.29 -39.96 14.44
CA ILE A 206 74.19 -39.18 13.84
C ILE A 206 74.56 -38.75 12.40
N CYS A 207 75.80 -38.35 12.14
CA CYS A 207 76.28 -38.06 10.78
C CYS A 207 76.11 -39.26 9.84
N GLN A 208 76.38 -40.49 10.32
CA GLN A 208 76.09 -41.72 9.59
C GLN A 208 74.58 -41.95 9.38
N LEU A 209 73.76 -41.80 10.43
CA LEU A 209 72.30 -42.02 10.38
C LEU A 209 71.54 -41.05 9.46
N TYR A 210 72.08 -39.86 9.21
CA TYR A 210 71.46 -38.81 8.38
C TYR A 210 72.24 -38.48 7.10
N ASN A 211 73.38 -39.13 6.87
CA ASN A 211 74.30 -38.84 5.75
C ASN A 211 74.66 -37.34 5.65
N THR A 212 75.01 -36.73 6.79
CA THR A 212 75.44 -35.33 6.90
C THR A 212 76.89 -35.25 7.38
N ASN A 213 77.59 -34.18 7.00
CA ASN A 213 78.95 -33.87 7.46
C ASN A 213 79.00 -32.59 8.33
N ASN A 214 77.82 -32.06 8.71
CA ASN A 214 77.71 -30.79 9.41
C ASN A 214 77.90 -30.97 10.92
N SER A 215 78.57 -30.02 11.58
CA SER A 215 78.85 -30.06 13.01
C SER A 215 77.57 -29.94 13.83
N LEU A 216 77.30 -30.90 14.72
CA LEU A 216 76.10 -30.93 15.55
C LEU A 216 76.32 -30.20 16.88
N ASN A 217 75.30 -29.47 17.34
CA ASN A 217 75.33 -28.78 18.63
C ASN A 217 74.90 -29.74 19.75
N ILE A 218 75.84 -30.56 20.24
CA ILE A 218 75.59 -31.60 21.25
C ILE A 218 75.99 -31.13 22.65
N ILE A 219 75.05 -31.24 23.58
CA ILE A 219 75.20 -30.99 25.02
C ILE A 219 75.10 -32.33 25.75
N VAL A 220 75.96 -32.57 26.74
CA VAL A 220 75.92 -33.76 27.61
C VAL A 220 75.46 -33.32 29.00
N LEU A 221 74.58 -34.11 29.62
CA LEU A 221 74.20 -33.99 31.02
C LEU A 221 74.30 -35.38 31.66
N ARG A 222 75.17 -35.53 32.65
CA ARG A 222 75.43 -36.82 33.28
C ARG A 222 74.23 -37.27 34.12
N LYS A 223 74.14 -38.58 34.36
CA LYS A 223 73.20 -39.13 35.32
C LYS A 223 73.53 -38.58 36.72
N ILE A 224 72.51 -38.21 37.48
CA ILE A 224 72.64 -37.96 38.91
C ILE A 224 72.68 -39.31 39.62
N ASN A 225 73.75 -39.57 40.37
CA ASN A 225 73.90 -40.73 41.25
C ASN A 225 74.16 -40.34 42.72
N SER A 226 74.22 -39.03 43.01
CA SER A 226 74.59 -38.47 44.32
C SER A 226 74.19 -36.99 44.43
N GLU A 227 74.19 -36.44 45.64
CA GLU A 227 74.07 -34.99 45.87
C GLU A 227 75.26 -34.19 45.28
N ASP A 228 76.47 -34.76 45.27
CA ASP A 228 77.63 -34.15 44.60
C ASP A 228 77.40 -34.02 43.08
N ASP A 229 76.68 -34.95 42.45
CA ASP A 229 76.27 -34.82 41.05
C ASP A 229 75.22 -33.72 40.85
N ILE A 230 74.31 -33.47 41.80
CA ILE A 230 73.37 -32.33 41.73
C ILE A 230 74.17 -31.03 41.78
N VAL A 231 75.06 -30.87 42.77
CA VAL A 231 75.92 -29.68 42.91
C VAL A 231 76.75 -29.44 41.64
N LYS A 232 77.27 -30.51 41.02
CA LYS A 232 78.06 -30.45 39.79
C LYS A 232 77.21 -30.14 38.55
N GLN A 233 76.24 -30.99 38.23
CA GLN A 233 75.47 -30.95 36.99
C GLN A 233 74.45 -29.82 36.95
N PHE A 234 73.87 -29.43 38.11
CA PHE A 234 72.81 -28.41 38.19
C PHE A 234 73.31 -27.07 38.77
N SER A 235 74.62 -26.90 38.92
CA SER A 235 75.25 -25.60 39.22
C SER A 235 74.82 -24.49 38.25
N ASP A 236 74.80 -23.24 38.73
CA ASP A 236 74.66 -22.05 37.87
C ASP A 236 75.69 -22.04 36.72
N GLU A 237 76.91 -22.53 36.97
CA GLU A 237 77.96 -22.62 35.96
C GLU A 237 77.60 -23.61 34.85
N ASN A 238 77.12 -24.81 35.19
CA ASN A 238 76.70 -25.78 34.18
C ASN A 238 75.41 -25.36 33.47
N ARG A 239 74.45 -24.76 34.19
CA ARG A 239 73.26 -24.14 33.59
C ARG A 239 73.66 -23.09 32.54
N ARG A 240 74.65 -22.25 32.81
CA ARG A 240 75.21 -21.28 31.84
C ARG A 240 75.86 -21.98 30.63
N LYS A 241 76.66 -23.03 30.82
CA LYS A 241 77.26 -23.79 29.71
C LYS A 241 76.21 -24.39 28.78
N ILE A 242 75.13 -24.95 29.34
CA ILE A 242 74.00 -25.47 28.56
C ILE A 242 73.32 -24.34 27.78
N TRP A 243 73.05 -23.19 28.44
CA TRP A 243 72.49 -22.01 27.79
C TRP A 243 73.35 -21.44 26.68
N GLU A 244 74.67 -21.35 26.87
CA GLU A 244 75.59 -20.95 25.80
C GLU A 244 75.52 -21.86 24.58
N GLY A 245 75.42 -23.18 24.79
CA GLY A 245 75.19 -24.15 23.73
C GLY A 245 73.88 -23.84 22.98
N ILE A 246 72.77 -23.70 23.71
CA ILE A 246 71.47 -23.34 23.15
C ILE A 246 71.51 -22.02 22.38
N ILE A 247 72.19 -20.99 22.89
CA ILE A 247 72.28 -19.67 22.27
C ILE A 247 73.01 -19.73 20.93
N LYS A 248 74.07 -20.55 20.83
CA LYS A 248 74.87 -20.77 19.60
C LYS A 248 74.08 -21.46 18.47
N SER A 249 72.96 -22.15 18.76
CA SER A 249 72.12 -22.76 17.72
C SER A 249 71.53 -21.74 16.76
N GLU A 250 71.15 -22.16 15.56
CA GLU A 250 70.31 -21.34 14.68
C GLU A 250 68.85 -21.26 15.17
N GLU A 251 68.09 -20.33 14.60
CA GLU A 251 66.64 -20.18 14.83
C GLU A 251 65.89 -20.57 13.54
N ILE A 252 65.19 -21.69 13.57
CA ILE A 252 64.45 -22.21 12.42
C ILE A 252 63.02 -21.63 12.37
N LYS A 253 62.48 -21.45 11.16
CA LYS A 253 61.05 -21.15 10.97
C LYS A 253 60.40 -22.36 10.29
N LEU A 254 59.67 -23.14 11.06
CA LEU A 254 59.02 -24.35 10.57
C LEU A 254 57.76 -24.01 9.77
N GLN A 255 57.51 -24.76 8.70
CA GLN A 255 56.18 -24.93 8.13
C GLN A 255 55.57 -26.26 8.60
N PRO A 256 54.23 -26.37 8.70
CA PRO A 256 53.56 -27.65 8.94
C PRO A 256 53.59 -28.48 7.66
N ILE A 257 54.08 -29.72 7.73
CA ILE A 257 54.13 -30.66 6.58
C ILE A 257 52.96 -31.64 6.64
N GLU A 258 52.70 -32.17 7.83
CA GLU A 258 51.73 -33.22 8.10
C GLU A 258 51.28 -33.07 9.56
N ILE A 259 50.01 -33.37 9.83
CA ILE A 259 49.46 -33.50 11.18
C ILE A 259 48.84 -34.90 11.24
N LEU A 260 49.27 -35.69 12.22
CA LEU A 260 48.79 -37.07 12.39
C LEU A 260 47.31 -37.08 12.79
N HIS A 261 46.61 -38.17 12.49
CA HIS A 261 45.20 -38.37 12.82
C HIS A 261 44.22 -37.35 12.20
N THR A 262 44.65 -36.63 11.16
CA THR A 262 43.81 -35.68 10.40
C THR A 262 42.74 -36.35 9.55
N GLU A 263 42.79 -37.66 9.32
CA GLU A 263 41.70 -38.43 8.72
C GLU A 263 40.43 -38.38 9.57
N LYS A 264 40.57 -38.36 10.90
CA LYS A 264 39.46 -38.22 11.85
C LYS A 264 38.82 -36.84 11.76
N ILE A 265 39.61 -35.77 11.82
CA ILE A 265 39.13 -34.39 11.61
C ILE A 265 38.50 -34.26 10.22
N SER A 266 39.11 -34.85 9.19
CA SER A 266 38.59 -34.83 7.82
C SER A 266 37.22 -35.51 7.69
N ALA A 267 37.04 -36.66 8.35
CA ALA A 267 35.76 -37.37 8.40
C ALA A 267 34.68 -36.54 9.10
N TYR A 268 34.97 -35.96 10.27
CA TYR A 268 34.04 -35.05 10.97
C TYR A 268 33.68 -33.85 10.08
N LEU A 269 34.65 -33.16 9.48
CA LEU A 269 34.39 -31.98 8.64
C LEU A 269 33.55 -32.33 7.40
N SER A 270 33.85 -33.45 6.74
CA SER A 270 33.07 -33.96 5.61
C SER A 270 31.63 -34.30 6.01
N GLU A 271 31.45 -35.10 7.05
CA GLU A 271 30.14 -35.54 7.53
C GLU A 271 29.27 -34.35 7.99
N LYS A 272 29.87 -33.43 8.76
CA LYS A 272 29.16 -32.29 9.37
C LYS A 272 28.85 -31.20 8.35
N SER A 273 29.75 -30.92 7.39
CA SER A 273 29.45 -30.00 6.28
C SER A 273 28.29 -30.52 5.44
N PHE A 274 28.29 -31.82 5.09
CA PHE A 274 27.19 -32.44 4.36
C PHE A 274 25.88 -32.40 5.16
N LYS A 275 25.86 -32.90 6.40
CA LYS A 275 24.66 -32.92 7.25
C LYS A 275 24.16 -31.51 7.61
N CYS A 276 25.03 -30.50 7.65
CA CYS A 276 24.63 -29.09 7.78
C CYS A 276 23.89 -28.62 6.53
N ILE A 277 24.49 -28.78 5.34
CA ILE A 277 23.85 -28.44 4.06
C ILE A 277 22.52 -29.19 3.93
N GLU A 278 22.52 -30.51 4.01
CA GLU A 278 21.35 -31.38 3.80
C GLU A 278 20.16 -31.00 4.70
N LYS A 279 20.40 -30.80 6.01
CA LYS A 279 19.30 -30.51 6.95
C LYS A 279 18.75 -29.10 6.80
N VAL A 280 19.61 -28.10 6.59
CA VAL A 280 19.15 -26.74 6.26
C VAL A 280 18.38 -26.77 4.94
N TRP A 281 18.92 -27.48 3.95
CA TRP A 281 18.39 -27.58 2.60
C TRP A 281 17.00 -28.20 2.55
N LEU A 282 16.81 -29.39 3.11
CA LEU A 282 15.53 -30.10 3.05
C LEU A 282 14.41 -29.30 3.72
N GLN A 283 14.71 -28.56 4.80
CA GLN A 283 13.76 -27.63 5.40
C GLN A 283 13.45 -26.45 4.47
N VAL A 284 14.48 -25.78 3.93
CA VAL A 284 14.33 -24.63 3.01
C VAL A 284 13.58 -25.03 1.73
N GLN A 285 13.86 -26.21 1.16
CA GLN A 285 13.19 -26.76 -0.03
C GLN A 285 11.72 -27.09 0.24
N SER A 286 11.44 -27.85 1.31
CA SER A 286 10.06 -28.19 1.71
C SER A 286 9.23 -26.93 1.99
N LYS A 287 9.82 -25.94 2.68
CA LYS A 287 9.11 -24.71 3.05
C LYS A 287 8.97 -23.72 1.90
N LEU A 288 9.94 -23.65 1.00
CA LEU A 288 9.77 -22.93 -0.26
C LEU A 288 8.66 -23.56 -1.11
N ALA A 289 8.63 -24.87 -1.29
CA ALA A 289 7.59 -25.53 -2.09
C ALA A 289 6.17 -25.23 -1.56
N GLN A 290 5.96 -25.31 -0.23
CA GLN A 290 4.70 -24.91 0.41
C GLN A 290 4.35 -23.43 0.16
N ASN A 291 5.35 -22.54 0.19
CA ASN A 291 5.14 -21.11 -0.04
C ASN A 291 4.88 -20.79 -1.51
N LEU A 292 5.57 -21.40 -2.47
CA LEU A 292 5.34 -21.24 -3.90
C LEU A 292 3.98 -21.81 -4.32
N GLN A 293 3.54 -22.93 -3.73
CA GLN A 293 2.19 -23.46 -3.97
C GLN A 293 1.11 -22.45 -3.55
N LYS A 294 1.27 -21.82 -2.37
CA LYS A 294 0.31 -20.86 -1.81
C LYS A 294 0.40 -19.44 -2.41
N ALA A 295 1.54 -19.07 -3.00
CA ALA A 295 1.79 -17.70 -3.41
C ALA A 295 0.83 -17.20 -4.51
N GLN A 296 0.33 -15.97 -4.32
CA GLN A 296 -0.60 -15.27 -5.20
C GLN A 296 0.08 -14.04 -5.86
N GLN A 297 -0.62 -13.27 -6.70
CA GLN A 297 0.00 -12.15 -7.44
C GLN A 297 0.60 -11.07 -6.52
N ASN A 298 -0.02 -10.82 -5.36
CA ASN A 298 0.47 -9.89 -4.34
C ASN A 298 1.80 -10.34 -3.69
N ASP A 299 2.21 -11.60 -3.85
CA ASP A 299 3.52 -12.10 -3.40
C ASP A 299 4.66 -11.79 -4.38
N LEU A 300 4.41 -11.22 -5.57
CA LEU A 300 5.44 -11.11 -6.63
C LEU A 300 6.72 -10.40 -6.14
N SER A 301 6.59 -9.32 -5.38
CA SER A 301 7.72 -8.59 -4.78
C SER A 301 8.44 -9.38 -3.68
N ARG A 302 7.71 -10.17 -2.89
CA ARG A 302 8.27 -11.09 -1.89
C ARG A 302 9.07 -12.21 -2.54
N LEU A 303 8.57 -12.78 -3.65
CA LEU A 303 9.27 -13.78 -4.44
C LEU A 303 10.50 -13.20 -5.14
N GLN A 304 10.41 -11.97 -5.70
CA GLN A 304 11.56 -11.27 -6.29
C GLN A 304 12.67 -11.00 -5.27
N LYS A 305 12.31 -10.54 -4.06
CA LYS A 305 13.28 -10.37 -2.96
C LYS A 305 13.94 -11.71 -2.60
N LEU A 306 13.15 -12.78 -2.48
CA LEU A 306 13.67 -14.12 -2.17
C LEU A 306 14.59 -14.66 -3.27
N ARG A 307 14.24 -14.45 -4.55
CA ARG A 307 15.11 -14.75 -5.71
C ARG A 307 16.45 -14.00 -5.60
N SER A 308 16.43 -12.69 -5.31
CA SER A 308 17.65 -11.91 -5.11
C SER A 308 18.54 -12.48 -4.00
N MET A 309 17.96 -12.91 -2.88
CA MET A 309 18.73 -13.53 -1.78
C MET A 309 19.41 -14.84 -2.20
N PHE A 310 18.77 -15.65 -3.06
CA PHE A 310 19.39 -16.83 -3.67
C PHE A 310 20.40 -16.46 -4.77
N GLU A 311 20.22 -15.36 -5.52
CA GLU A 311 21.20 -14.86 -6.48
C GLU A 311 22.45 -14.29 -5.81
N ASP A 312 22.31 -13.60 -4.67
CA ASP A 312 23.45 -13.02 -3.94
C ASP A 312 24.42 -14.10 -3.42
N LEU A 313 23.89 -15.28 -3.07
CA LEU A 313 24.70 -16.47 -2.78
C LEU A 313 25.58 -16.92 -3.97
N THR A 314 25.20 -16.67 -5.24
CA THR A 314 26.04 -17.03 -6.40
C THR A 314 27.28 -16.14 -6.54
N LYS A 315 27.25 -14.93 -5.96
CA LYS A 315 28.28 -13.89 -6.10
C LYS A 315 29.49 -14.13 -5.19
N ILE A 316 29.38 -15.10 -4.29
CA ILE A 316 30.45 -15.55 -3.38
C ILE A 316 31.58 -16.17 -4.23
N LYS A 317 32.74 -15.49 -4.27
CA LYS A 317 33.87 -15.85 -5.13
C LYS A 317 34.46 -17.21 -4.75
N LYS A 318 34.91 -17.98 -5.74
CA LYS A 318 35.53 -19.30 -5.57
C LYS A 318 36.94 -19.29 -4.95
N THR A 319 37.52 -18.12 -4.69
CA THR A 319 38.95 -17.96 -4.34
C THR A 319 39.30 -18.32 -2.90
N ASP A 320 38.36 -18.15 -1.97
CA ASP A 320 38.43 -18.74 -0.63
C ASP A 320 37.19 -19.62 -0.47
N TYR A 321 37.39 -20.93 -0.38
CA TYR A 321 36.30 -21.89 -0.29
C TYR A 321 35.78 -22.06 1.16
N VAL A 322 36.57 -21.69 2.17
CA VAL A 322 36.16 -21.72 3.58
C VAL A 322 35.28 -20.51 3.88
N GLU A 323 35.74 -19.32 3.48
CA GLU A 323 34.92 -18.11 3.51
C GLU A 323 33.66 -18.28 2.64
N SER A 324 33.77 -18.96 1.50
CA SER A 324 32.61 -19.28 0.66
C SER A 324 31.61 -20.21 1.34
N PHE A 325 32.07 -21.22 2.08
CA PHE A 325 31.19 -22.15 2.79
C PHE A 325 30.52 -21.46 3.98
N GLU A 326 31.26 -20.69 4.78
CA GLU A 326 30.68 -19.96 5.90
C GLU A 326 29.61 -18.96 5.45
N LYS A 327 29.92 -18.11 4.44
CA LYS A 327 28.97 -17.16 3.87
C LYS A 327 27.75 -17.85 3.28
N PHE A 328 27.92 -19.04 2.70
CA PHE A 328 26.83 -19.86 2.19
C PHE A 328 25.90 -20.34 3.31
N VAL A 329 26.46 -20.99 4.34
CA VAL A 329 25.70 -21.51 5.49
C VAL A 329 25.04 -20.38 6.30
N PHE A 330 25.69 -19.23 6.45
CA PHE A 330 25.11 -18.02 7.06
C PHE A 330 23.89 -17.53 6.28
N SER A 331 24.01 -17.37 4.96
CA SER A 331 22.94 -16.83 4.11
C SER A 331 21.77 -17.82 3.95
N LEU A 332 22.04 -19.13 3.89
CA LEU A 332 20.99 -20.14 4.02
C LEU A 332 20.24 -20.02 5.35
N GLY A 333 20.93 -19.70 6.46
CA GLY A 333 20.30 -19.41 7.75
C GLY A 333 19.31 -18.24 7.69
N ILE A 334 19.68 -17.14 7.00
CA ILE A 334 18.78 -15.99 6.77
C ILE A 334 17.58 -16.41 5.90
N ILE A 335 17.80 -17.18 4.83
CA ILE A 335 16.73 -17.69 3.96
C ILE A 335 15.77 -18.60 4.74
N ALA A 336 16.29 -19.51 5.56
CA ALA A 336 15.52 -20.38 6.44
C ALA A 336 14.69 -19.56 7.45
N GLN A 337 15.23 -18.47 8.00
CA GLN A 337 14.50 -17.55 8.86
C GLN A 337 13.37 -16.82 8.10
N GLN A 338 13.61 -16.33 6.88
CA GLN A 338 12.56 -15.70 6.04
C GLN A 338 11.46 -16.69 5.61
N LEU A 339 11.77 -17.99 5.56
CA LEU A 339 10.81 -19.06 5.27
C LEU A 339 10.11 -19.63 6.53
N CYS A 340 10.49 -19.17 7.72
CA CYS A 340 10.01 -19.66 9.02
C CYS A 340 10.28 -21.16 9.25
N CYS A 341 11.51 -21.59 8.97
CA CYS A 341 12.05 -22.91 9.39
C CYS A 341 12.31 -22.98 10.90
N SER A 342 12.60 -24.17 11.44
CA SER A 342 12.71 -24.39 12.90
C SER A 342 14.06 -23.92 13.47
N GLN A 343 14.07 -23.51 14.76
CA GLN A 343 15.27 -22.95 15.40
C GLN A 343 16.40 -23.96 15.65
N GLU A 344 16.13 -25.26 15.63
CA GLU A 344 17.16 -26.32 15.83
C GLU A 344 18.33 -26.21 14.85
N VAL A 345 18.07 -25.65 13.66
CA VAL A 345 19.07 -25.39 12.62
C VAL A 345 20.15 -24.41 13.07
N LYS A 346 19.84 -23.49 14.00
CA LYS A 346 20.77 -22.44 14.43
C LYS A 346 21.89 -22.97 15.32
N TYR A 347 21.54 -23.71 16.39
CA TYR A 347 22.50 -24.06 17.44
C TYR A 347 23.69 -24.89 16.90
N LYS A 348 23.38 -26.00 16.19
CA LYS A 348 24.39 -26.93 15.65
C LYS A 348 25.22 -26.38 14.49
N ARG A 349 25.00 -25.13 14.09
CA ARG A 349 25.82 -24.40 13.12
C ARG A 349 27.02 -23.71 13.79
N GLU A 350 26.81 -23.15 14.99
CA GLU A 350 27.80 -22.27 15.63
C GLU A 350 28.98 -23.09 16.18
N GLU A 351 28.71 -24.25 16.78
CA GLU A 351 29.71 -25.24 17.22
C GLU A 351 30.56 -25.76 16.04
N PHE A 352 29.92 -26.22 14.97
CA PHE A 352 30.61 -26.71 13.78
C PHE A 352 31.42 -25.62 13.05
N LEU A 353 30.92 -24.38 12.96
CA LEU A 353 31.68 -23.28 12.35
C LEU A 353 32.92 -22.91 13.17
N LYS A 354 32.84 -22.92 14.51
CA LYS A 354 34.02 -22.72 15.37
C LYS A 354 35.12 -23.76 15.09
N ILE A 355 34.73 -25.03 14.90
CA ILE A 355 35.66 -26.10 14.51
C ILE A 355 36.20 -25.87 13.10
N TYR A 356 35.33 -25.57 12.13
CA TYR A 356 35.69 -25.35 10.73
C TYR A 356 36.61 -24.13 10.50
N GLN A 357 36.46 -23.07 11.29
CA GLN A 357 37.36 -21.92 11.31
C GLN A 357 38.69 -22.24 11.98
N PHE A 358 38.69 -22.96 13.12
CA PHE A 358 39.92 -23.30 13.83
C PHE A 358 40.86 -24.21 13.01
N PHE A 359 40.33 -25.15 12.24
CA PHE A 359 41.15 -26.01 11.37
C PHE A 359 41.49 -25.37 10.01
N GLN A 360 40.88 -24.23 9.61
CA GLN A 360 41.12 -23.56 8.31
C GLN A 360 42.60 -23.23 8.10
N GLN A 361 43.28 -22.82 9.17
CA GLN A 361 44.69 -22.48 9.19
C GLN A 361 45.65 -23.65 8.92
N PHE A 362 45.11 -24.85 8.69
CA PHE A 362 45.80 -26.07 8.27
C PHE A 362 45.04 -26.76 7.13
N SER A 363 44.21 -26.06 6.36
CA SER A 363 43.28 -26.65 5.39
C SER A 363 43.96 -27.51 4.33
N ASP A 364 45.17 -27.14 3.93
CA ASP A 364 45.95 -27.82 2.90
C ASP A 364 46.52 -29.17 3.39
N LEU A 365 46.51 -29.41 4.71
CA LEU A 365 46.90 -30.67 5.36
C LEU A 365 45.70 -31.52 5.80
N ILE A 366 44.47 -31.02 5.64
CA ILE A 366 43.25 -31.66 6.17
C ILE A 366 42.30 -31.92 5.00
N ASN A 367 42.40 -33.12 4.43
CA ASN A 367 41.68 -33.54 3.22
C ASN A 367 40.16 -33.28 3.27
N GLY A 368 39.54 -33.28 4.45
CA GLY A 368 38.12 -32.94 4.64
C GLY A 368 37.71 -31.54 4.16
N TYR A 369 38.65 -30.60 4.02
CA TYR A 369 38.38 -29.30 3.39
C TYR A 369 38.07 -29.42 1.89
N SER A 370 38.68 -30.39 1.19
CA SER A 370 38.34 -30.68 -0.20
C SER A 370 36.94 -31.30 -0.33
N GLU A 371 36.49 -32.11 0.64
CA GLU A 371 35.11 -32.58 0.70
C GLU A 371 34.14 -31.44 1.01
N CYS A 372 34.48 -30.53 1.94
CA CYS A 372 33.70 -29.32 2.19
C CYS A 372 33.57 -28.44 0.94
N GLN A 373 34.60 -28.39 0.07
CA GLN A 373 34.53 -27.70 -1.22
C GLN A 373 33.59 -28.42 -2.21
N LYS A 374 33.60 -29.77 -2.27
CA LYS A 374 32.63 -30.54 -3.08
C LYS A 374 31.20 -30.35 -2.57
N HIS A 375 30.99 -30.38 -1.25
CA HIS A 375 29.69 -30.09 -0.65
C HIS A 375 29.23 -28.65 -0.93
N SER A 376 30.14 -27.67 -0.91
CA SER A 376 29.86 -26.30 -1.34
C SER A 376 29.43 -26.22 -2.81
N ASN A 377 30.03 -27.00 -3.70
CA ASN A 377 29.64 -27.06 -5.11
C ASN A 377 28.23 -27.64 -5.26
N PHE A 378 27.97 -28.81 -4.66
CA PHE A 378 26.64 -29.44 -4.61
C PHE A 378 25.56 -28.49 -4.07
N ALA A 379 25.88 -27.73 -3.03
CA ALA A 379 24.96 -26.77 -2.44
C ALA A 379 24.67 -25.55 -3.36
N ARG A 380 25.59 -25.17 -4.25
CA ARG A 380 25.33 -24.20 -5.33
C ARG A 380 24.48 -24.77 -6.47
N ASP A 381 24.63 -26.06 -6.79
CA ASP A 381 23.77 -26.71 -7.79
C ASP A 381 22.31 -26.76 -7.31
N LEU A 382 22.12 -27.19 -6.06
CA LEU A 382 20.85 -27.12 -5.34
C LEU A 382 20.26 -25.69 -5.31
N GLN A 383 21.08 -24.69 -4.96
CA GLN A 383 20.70 -23.27 -4.97
C GLN A 383 20.17 -22.81 -6.35
N ASN A 384 20.78 -23.25 -7.45
CA ASN A 384 20.33 -22.94 -8.81
C ASN A 384 18.96 -23.56 -9.14
N ASP A 385 18.63 -24.74 -8.59
CA ASP A 385 17.28 -25.32 -8.72
C ASP A 385 16.22 -24.45 -8.04
N MET A 386 16.52 -23.88 -6.87
CA MET A 386 15.59 -23.01 -6.15
C MET A 386 15.37 -21.68 -6.85
N ILE A 387 16.41 -21.09 -7.44
CA ILE A 387 16.28 -19.90 -8.31
C ILE A 387 15.30 -20.20 -9.44
N ARG A 388 15.49 -21.31 -10.16
CA ARG A 388 14.60 -21.76 -11.24
C ARG A 388 13.17 -22.04 -10.76
N MET A 389 12.98 -22.63 -9.59
CA MET A 389 11.64 -22.84 -8.99
C MET A 389 10.92 -21.52 -8.68
N ILE A 390 11.64 -20.52 -8.16
CA ILE A 390 11.09 -19.19 -7.86
C ILE A 390 10.77 -18.45 -9.16
N GLU A 391 11.66 -18.48 -10.16
CA GLU A 391 11.45 -17.89 -11.49
C GLU A 391 10.20 -18.43 -12.18
N ASN A 392 10.08 -19.76 -12.27
CA ASN A 392 8.91 -20.42 -12.87
C ASN A 392 7.59 -19.99 -12.20
N LYS A 393 7.59 -19.81 -10.87
CA LYS A 393 6.40 -19.32 -10.14
C LYS A 393 6.15 -17.82 -10.35
N ILE A 394 7.20 -16.99 -10.41
CA ILE A 394 7.11 -15.56 -10.72
C ILE A 394 6.49 -15.36 -12.11
N ASP A 395 6.97 -16.08 -13.12
CA ASP A 395 6.52 -15.92 -14.50
C ASP A 395 5.11 -16.49 -14.72
N PHE A 396 4.77 -17.60 -14.05
CA PHE A 396 3.37 -18.05 -13.95
C PHE A 396 2.45 -16.96 -13.36
N LEU A 397 2.86 -16.30 -12.28
CA LEU A 397 2.04 -15.24 -11.66
C LEU A 397 1.91 -14.00 -12.56
N LYS A 398 2.94 -13.64 -13.33
CA LYS A 398 2.85 -12.57 -14.34
C LYS A 398 1.83 -12.89 -15.43
N GLU A 399 1.84 -14.11 -15.98
CA GLU A 399 0.89 -14.50 -17.02
C GLU A 399 -0.55 -14.60 -16.47
N VAL A 400 -0.75 -15.05 -15.22
CA VAL A 400 -2.08 -14.98 -14.57
C VAL A 400 -2.53 -13.52 -14.41
N GLN A 401 -1.68 -12.62 -13.92
CA GLN A 401 -1.98 -11.19 -13.79
C GLN A 401 -2.33 -10.54 -15.14
N LYS A 402 -1.62 -10.89 -16.20
CA LYS A 402 -1.86 -10.46 -17.58
C LYS A 402 -3.20 -10.97 -18.11
N VAL A 403 -3.53 -12.23 -17.88
CA VAL A 403 -4.85 -12.82 -18.26
C VAL A 403 -5.98 -12.15 -17.49
N GLU A 404 -5.81 -11.87 -16.20
CA GLU A 404 -6.80 -11.13 -15.40
C GLU A 404 -6.97 -9.69 -15.89
N ASN A 405 -5.87 -8.97 -16.16
CA ASN A 405 -5.92 -7.62 -16.74
C ASN A 405 -6.67 -7.61 -18.08
N THR A 406 -6.33 -8.48 -19.02
CA THR A 406 -7.05 -8.61 -20.30
C THR A 406 -8.51 -9.06 -20.12
N THR A 407 -8.84 -9.76 -19.05
CA THR A 407 -10.23 -10.13 -18.71
C THR A 407 -10.99 -8.93 -18.14
N VAL A 408 -10.36 -8.11 -17.30
CA VAL A 408 -10.91 -6.83 -16.82
C VAL A 408 -11.11 -5.85 -17.98
N GLU A 409 -10.14 -5.71 -18.89
CA GLU A 409 -10.24 -4.90 -20.11
C GLU A 409 -11.41 -5.35 -21.00
N LYS A 410 -11.53 -6.66 -21.30
CA LYS A 410 -12.67 -7.22 -22.05
C LYS A 410 -14.01 -6.97 -21.34
N ASN A 411 -14.06 -7.12 -20.01
CA ASN A 411 -15.26 -6.83 -19.24
C ASN A 411 -15.61 -5.32 -19.24
N GLN A 412 -14.61 -4.43 -19.24
CA GLN A 412 -14.84 -2.99 -19.43
C GLN A 412 -15.35 -2.69 -20.85
N GLU A 413 -14.76 -3.32 -21.88
CA GLU A 413 -15.20 -3.17 -23.28
C GLU A 413 -16.65 -3.67 -23.49
N ILE A 414 -17.00 -4.83 -22.91
CA ILE A 414 -18.37 -5.37 -22.89
C ILE A 414 -19.32 -4.41 -22.16
N ASN A 415 -18.92 -3.87 -21.01
CA ASN A 415 -19.72 -2.88 -20.28
C ASN A 415 -19.90 -1.56 -21.06
N LEU A 416 -18.90 -1.14 -21.84
CA LEU A 416 -19.00 0.02 -22.73
C LEU A 416 -19.91 -0.26 -23.93
N LYS A 417 -19.79 -1.44 -24.56
CA LYS A 417 -20.69 -1.90 -25.63
C LYS A 417 -22.14 -2.00 -25.15
N ASN A 418 -22.38 -2.54 -23.96
CA ASN A 418 -23.71 -2.61 -23.35
C ASN A 418 -24.27 -1.22 -23.05
N LYS A 419 -23.47 -0.29 -22.50
CA LYS A 419 -23.88 1.12 -22.30
C LYS A 419 -24.16 1.83 -23.63
N ALA A 420 -23.41 1.55 -24.70
CA ALA A 420 -23.64 2.10 -26.02
C ALA A 420 -24.92 1.54 -26.67
N LEU A 421 -25.18 0.24 -26.52
CA LEU A 421 -26.42 -0.41 -26.96
C LEU A 421 -27.63 0.19 -26.24
N LEU A 422 -27.59 0.31 -24.91
CA LEU A 422 -28.67 0.92 -24.12
C LEU A 422 -28.97 2.37 -24.56
N ARG A 423 -27.92 3.15 -24.84
CA ARG A 423 -28.05 4.51 -25.41
C ARG A 423 -28.66 4.50 -26.82
N ALA A 424 -28.30 3.54 -27.66
CA ALA A 424 -28.85 3.39 -29.00
C ALA A 424 -30.33 2.96 -28.98
N GLU A 425 -30.72 2.07 -28.06
CA GLU A 425 -32.12 1.69 -27.83
C GLU A 425 -32.95 2.83 -27.27
N TYR A 426 -32.42 3.57 -26.28
CA TYR A 426 -33.04 4.79 -25.77
C TYR A 426 -33.24 5.83 -26.89
N SER A 427 -32.22 6.07 -27.71
CA SER A 427 -32.30 6.95 -28.88
C SER A 427 -33.31 6.47 -29.92
N ARG A 428 -33.40 5.16 -30.20
CA ARG A 428 -34.43 4.56 -31.06
C ARG A 428 -35.84 4.75 -30.49
N LYS A 429 -36.02 4.60 -29.17
CA LYS A 429 -37.31 4.81 -28.48
C LYS A 429 -37.73 6.28 -28.54
N LEU A 430 -36.80 7.19 -28.23
CA LEU A 430 -37.01 8.64 -28.29
C LEU A 430 -37.32 9.09 -29.73
N LYS A 431 -36.61 8.57 -30.73
CA LYS A 431 -36.89 8.84 -32.16
C LYS A 431 -38.28 8.33 -32.58
N LYS A 432 -38.72 7.16 -32.09
CA LYS A 432 -40.10 6.68 -32.31
C LYS A 432 -41.13 7.61 -31.67
N GLN A 433 -40.90 8.11 -30.45
CA GLN A 433 -41.79 9.07 -29.80
C GLN A 433 -41.87 10.39 -30.58
N TYR A 434 -40.73 10.97 -30.99
CA TYR A 434 -40.72 12.15 -31.85
C TYR A 434 -41.42 11.92 -33.20
N GLN A 435 -41.28 10.75 -33.82
CA GLN A 435 -42.00 10.40 -35.04
C GLN A 435 -43.51 10.20 -34.83
N GLN A 436 -43.94 9.78 -33.64
CA GLN A 436 -45.36 9.74 -33.28
C GLN A 436 -45.92 11.15 -33.08
N GLN A 437 -45.19 12.02 -32.36
CA GLN A 437 -45.55 13.43 -32.19
C GLN A 437 -45.59 14.19 -33.53
N LEU A 438 -44.63 13.95 -34.43
CA LEU A 438 -44.66 14.54 -35.77
C LEU A 438 -45.93 14.13 -36.53
N ARG A 439 -46.30 12.84 -36.49
CA ARG A 439 -47.52 12.35 -37.15
C ARG A 439 -48.80 12.90 -36.54
N GLN A 440 -48.82 13.18 -35.24
CA GLN A 440 -49.94 13.86 -34.58
C GLN A 440 -50.05 15.31 -35.08
N LEU A 441 -48.95 16.07 -35.06
CA LEU A 441 -48.87 17.43 -35.61
C LEU A 441 -49.21 17.51 -37.10
N GLU A 442 -48.78 16.52 -37.91
CA GLU A 442 -49.14 16.40 -39.33
C GLU A 442 -50.64 16.15 -39.53
N ALA A 443 -51.26 15.32 -38.67
CA ALA A 443 -52.69 15.05 -38.70
C ALA A 443 -53.52 16.26 -38.26
N GLU A 444 -53.13 16.94 -37.17
CA GLU A 444 -53.74 18.20 -36.70
C GLU A 444 -53.63 19.29 -37.77
N THR A 445 -52.45 19.46 -38.37
CA THR A 445 -52.22 20.40 -39.48
C THR A 445 -53.07 20.06 -40.70
N LYS A 446 -53.37 18.77 -40.93
CA LYS A 446 -54.25 18.32 -42.01
C LYS A 446 -55.72 18.59 -41.70
N GLN A 447 -56.17 18.40 -40.46
CA GLN A 447 -57.50 18.79 -40.00
C GLN A 447 -57.71 20.30 -40.11
N LEU A 448 -56.81 21.14 -39.57
CA LEU A 448 -56.91 22.60 -39.71
C LEU A 448 -56.98 23.03 -41.18
N LYS A 449 -56.23 22.38 -42.08
CA LYS A 449 -56.31 22.67 -43.52
C LYS A 449 -57.66 22.30 -44.13
N GLN A 450 -58.32 21.24 -43.67
CA GLN A 450 -59.67 20.88 -44.12
C GLN A 450 -60.73 21.84 -43.55
N GLU A 451 -60.58 22.28 -42.29
CA GLU A 451 -61.45 23.26 -41.63
C GLU A 451 -61.36 24.66 -42.27
N VAL A 452 -60.15 25.11 -42.63
CA VAL A 452 -59.96 26.34 -43.42
C VAL A 452 -60.55 26.22 -44.83
N ILE A 453 -60.66 25.01 -45.39
CA ILE A 453 -61.32 24.77 -46.67
C ILE A 453 -62.86 24.81 -46.53
N SER A 454 -63.44 24.25 -45.47
CA SER A 454 -64.90 24.34 -45.24
C SER A 454 -65.36 25.77 -44.98
N GLN A 455 -64.62 26.53 -44.15
CA GLN A 455 -64.91 27.96 -43.90
C GLN A 455 -64.87 28.82 -45.18
N ARG A 456 -63.99 28.47 -46.14
CA ARG A 456 -63.96 29.11 -47.47
C ARG A 456 -65.17 28.73 -48.33
N TYR A 457 -65.70 27.53 -48.17
CA TYR A 457 -66.89 27.06 -48.88
C TYR A 457 -68.17 27.74 -48.35
N GLU A 458 -68.30 27.89 -47.03
CA GLU A 458 -69.41 28.63 -46.40
C GLU A 458 -69.44 30.10 -46.84
N LYS A 459 -68.27 30.74 -46.94
CA LYS A 459 -68.16 32.11 -47.47
C LYS A 459 -68.67 32.22 -48.91
N TYR A 460 -68.35 31.23 -49.75
CA TYR A 460 -68.75 31.20 -51.16
C TYR A 460 -70.28 30.99 -51.33
N GLU A 461 -70.93 30.23 -50.45
CA GLU A 461 -72.40 30.18 -50.40
C GLU A 461 -73.02 31.54 -50.04
N LEU A 462 -72.43 32.26 -49.07
CA LEU A 462 -72.92 33.55 -48.60
C LEU A 462 -72.87 34.62 -49.72
N GLU A 463 -71.78 34.62 -50.49
CA GLU A 463 -71.58 35.51 -51.63
C GLU A 463 -72.59 35.24 -52.76
N ASN A 464 -72.88 33.97 -53.06
CA ASN A 464 -73.92 33.59 -54.04
C ASN A 464 -75.34 33.99 -53.60
N LYS A 465 -75.69 33.77 -52.31
CA LYS A 465 -76.99 34.20 -51.75
C LYS A 465 -77.18 35.72 -51.83
N THR A 466 -76.10 36.49 -51.69
CA THR A 466 -76.12 37.96 -51.76
C THR A 466 -76.39 38.47 -53.19
N ALA A 467 -75.78 37.86 -54.22
CA ALA A 467 -75.99 38.23 -55.62
C ALA A 467 -77.45 38.02 -56.11
N LEU A 468 -78.10 36.95 -55.62
CA LEU A 468 -79.49 36.67 -55.94
C LEU A 468 -80.45 37.75 -55.39
N ILE A 469 -80.20 38.20 -54.16
CA ILE A 469 -80.98 39.27 -53.50
C ILE A 469 -80.82 40.61 -54.22
N GLN A 470 -79.59 40.99 -54.61
CA GLN A 470 -79.35 42.22 -55.39
C GLN A 470 -80.09 42.20 -56.75
N THR A 471 -80.20 41.04 -57.38
CA THR A 471 -80.91 40.86 -58.66
C THR A 471 -82.43 41.03 -58.50
N GLN A 472 -83.01 40.59 -57.38
CA GLN A 472 -84.43 40.82 -57.06
C GLN A 472 -84.70 42.30 -56.71
N TYR A 473 -83.80 42.93 -55.93
CA TYR A 473 -83.89 44.34 -55.55
C TYR A 473 -83.92 45.27 -56.78
N TYR A 474 -83.10 45.00 -57.80
CA TYR A 474 -83.07 45.82 -59.02
C TYR A 474 -84.39 45.79 -59.82
N LYS A 475 -85.07 44.64 -59.87
CA LYS A 475 -86.42 44.53 -60.48
C LYS A 475 -87.46 45.29 -59.67
N PHE A 476 -87.44 45.15 -58.35
CA PHE A 476 -88.37 45.87 -57.46
C PHE A 476 -88.21 47.39 -57.56
N LYS A 477 -86.97 47.88 -57.68
CA LYS A 477 -86.66 49.30 -57.87
C LYS A 477 -87.26 49.88 -59.17
N GLN A 478 -87.14 49.18 -60.30
CA GLN A 478 -87.71 49.63 -61.57
C GLN A 478 -89.25 49.69 -61.54
N GLN A 479 -89.90 48.76 -60.85
CA GLN A 479 -91.36 48.78 -60.63
C GLN A 479 -91.77 50.05 -59.86
N SER A 480 -91.11 50.31 -58.72
CA SER A 480 -91.37 51.46 -57.85
C SER A 480 -91.15 52.82 -58.56
N GLU A 481 -90.08 52.95 -59.34
CA GLU A 481 -89.78 54.17 -60.12
C GLU A 481 -90.78 54.47 -61.24
N GLN A 482 -91.64 53.50 -61.61
CA GLN A 482 -92.72 53.70 -62.58
C GLN A 482 -94.05 54.05 -61.87
N ASP A 483 -94.35 53.42 -60.73
CA ASP A 483 -95.52 53.75 -59.91
C ASP A 483 -95.41 55.16 -59.29
N GLN A 484 -94.21 55.59 -58.90
CA GLN A 484 -93.94 56.95 -58.41
C GLN A 484 -94.38 58.02 -59.42
N ARG A 485 -94.10 57.84 -60.72
CA ARG A 485 -94.45 58.80 -61.79
C ARG A 485 -95.97 58.88 -62.01
N ASN A 486 -96.67 57.77 -61.84
CA ASN A 486 -98.13 57.71 -61.93
C ASN A 486 -98.79 58.41 -60.73
N LEU A 487 -98.15 58.37 -59.55
CA LEU A 487 -98.60 59.06 -58.34
C LEU A 487 -98.40 60.58 -58.42
N ASP A 488 -97.22 61.03 -58.87
CA ASP A 488 -96.91 62.46 -58.99
C ASP A 488 -97.86 63.19 -59.97
N GLN A 489 -98.23 62.55 -61.09
CA GLN A 489 -99.22 63.09 -62.03
C GLN A 489 -100.60 63.29 -61.40
N ARG A 490 -101.04 62.40 -60.50
CA ARG A 490 -102.31 62.55 -59.77
C ARG A 490 -102.24 63.68 -58.74
N ILE A 491 -101.17 63.73 -57.95
CA ILE A 491 -100.94 64.79 -56.95
C ILE A 491 -100.91 66.18 -57.62
N GLN A 492 -100.36 66.29 -58.84
CA GLN A 492 -100.31 67.54 -59.58
C GLN A 492 -101.67 67.96 -60.16
N GLN A 493 -102.58 67.02 -60.43
CA GLN A 493 -103.98 67.32 -60.78
C GLN A 493 -104.78 67.77 -59.54
N GLU A 494 -104.68 67.07 -58.41
CA GLU A 494 -105.40 67.41 -57.18
C GLU A 494 -105.00 68.80 -56.63
N ARG A 495 -103.71 69.15 -56.69
CA ARG A 495 -103.21 70.48 -56.29
C ARG A 495 -103.84 71.62 -57.10
N ASN A 496 -104.05 71.44 -58.40
CA ASN A 496 -104.71 72.44 -59.24
C ASN A 496 -106.20 72.61 -58.87
N THR A 497 -106.89 71.52 -58.56
CA THR A 497 -108.29 71.55 -58.10
C THR A 497 -108.42 72.23 -56.74
N GLN A 498 -107.54 71.93 -55.78
CA GLN A 498 -107.53 72.62 -54.48
C GLN A 498 -107.27 74.12 -54.61
N TYR A 499 -106.37 74.54 -55.50
CA TYR A 499 -106.05 75.96 -55.70
C TYR A 499 -107.24 76.76 -56.24
N GLN A 500 -108.09 76.16 -57.10
CA GLN A 500 -109.33 76.78 -57.55
C GLN A 500 -110.38 76.89 -56.43
N ILE A 501 -110.52 75.86 -55.59
CA ILE A 501 -111.45 75.86 -54.45
C ILE A 501 -111.06 76.92 -53.41
N GLN A 502 -109.77 77.05 -53.07
CA GLN A 502 -109.27 78.09 -52.17
C GLN A 502 -109.58 79.50 -52.67
N ARG A 503 -109.43 79.75 -53.98
CA ARG A 503 -109.67 81.07 -54.58
C ARG A 503 -111.14 81.50 -54.51
N ILE A 504 -112.06 80.56 -54.73
CA ILE A 504 -113.52 80.78 -54.58
C ILE A 504 -113.88 81.02 -53.10
N PHE A 505 -113.25 80.29 -52.17
CA PHE A 505 -113.48 80.46 -50.74
C PHE A 505 -113.05 81.85 -50.24
N GLN A 506 -111.88 82.35 -50.67
CA GLN A 506 -111.40 83.69 -50.31
C GLN A 506 -112.34 84.79 -50.82
N GLN A 507 -112.79 84.74 -52.07
CA GLN A 507 -113.73 85.74 -52.61
C GLN A 507 -115.05 85.77 -51.83
N LYS A 508 -115.60 84.60 -51.46
CA LYS A 508 -116.80 84.52 -50.59
C LYS A 508 -116.57 85.07 -49.17
N GLN A 509 -115.34 85.00 -48.66
CA GLN A 509 -114.99 85.47 -47.33
C GLN A 509 -114.80 87.00 -47.29
N GLU A 510 -114.35 87.61 -48.38
CA GLU A 510 -114.29 89.08 -48.54
C GLU A 510 -115.69 89.71 -48.70
N GLU A 511 -116.55 89.14 -49.55
CA GLU A 511 -117.97 89.54 -49.68
C GLU A 511 -118.69 89.57 -48.32
N LEU A 512 -118.49 88.53 -47.51
CA LEU A 512 -119.13 88.38 -46.20
C LEU A 512 -118.63 89.41 -45.17
N ASN A 513 -117.36 89.84 -45.27
CA ASN A 513 -116.79 90.84 -44.37
C ASN A 513 -117.25 92.26 -44.72
N ASP A 514 -117.37 92.59 -46.01
CA ASP A 514 -117.85 93.92 -46.42
C ASP A 514 -119.36 94.09 -46.15
N LEU A 515 -120.14 93.02 -46.24
CA LEU A 515 -121.56 93.00 -45.83
C LEU A 515 -121.73 93.29 -44.33
N LYS A 516 -120.91 92.67 -43.46
CA LYS A 516 -120.90 92.95 -42.01
C LYS A 516 -120.49 94.39 -41.69
N LYS A 517 -119.53 94.95 -42.45
CA LYS A 517 -119.07 96.33 -42.31
C LYS A 517 -120.21 97.34 -42.53
N ARG A 518 -121.06 97.10 -43.53
CA ARG A 518 -122.24 97.92 -43.85
C ARG A 518 -123.35 97.78 -42.79
N GLN A 519 -123.59 96.58 -42.26
CA GLN A 519 -124.56 96.38 -41.15
C GLN A 519 -124.12 97.09 -39.86
N GLN A 520 -122.83 97.05 -39.50
CA GLN A 520 -122.33 97.74 -38.29
C GLN A 520 -122.48 99.27 -38.40
N GLN A 521 -122.30 99.83 -39.60
CA GLN A 521 -122.50 101.27 -39.83
C GLN A 521 -123.98 101.68 -39.73
N GLN A 522 -124.92 100.84 -40.18
CA GLN A 522 -126.36 101.08 -39.98
C GLN A 522 -126.78 100.97 -38.50
N LEU A 523 -126.18 100.06 -37.73
CA LEU A 523 -126.46 99.91 -36.29
C LEU A 523 -126.09 101.19 -35.51
N ASN A 524 -124.92 101.76 -35.80
CA ASN A 524 -124.43 102.98 -35.15
C ASN A 524 -125.31 104.21 -35.50
N ALA A 525 -125.85 104.28 -36.72
CA ALA A 525 -126.78 105.35 -37.12
C ALA A 525 -128.12 105.31 -36.35
N ILE A 526 -128.62 104.11 -36.05
CA ILE A 526 -129.88 103.92 -35.30
C ILE A 526 -129.70 104.27 -33.82
N GLN A 527 -128.55 103.94 -33.20
CA GLN A 527 -128.29 104.26 -31.79
C GLN A 527 -128.16 105.77 -31.53
N ALA A 528 -127.57 106.53 -32.47
CA ALA A 528 -127.46 107.99 -32.36
C ALA A 528 -128.84 108.68 -32.37
N ALA A 529 -129.72 108.28 -33.29
CA ALA A 529 -131.07 108.85 -33.41
C ALA A 529 -131.96 108.57 -32.18
N LEU A 530 -131.73 107.44 -31.49
CA LEU A 530 -132.52 107.05 -30.32
C LEU A 530 -132.23 107.94 -29.10
N GLN A 531 -130.97 108.33 -28.88
CA GLN A 531 -130.59 109.18 -27.74
C GLN A 531 -131.13 110.61 -27.84
N GLU A 532 -131.31 111.16 -29.05
CA GLU A 532 -131.87 112.49 -29.23
C GLU A 532 -133.38 112.54 -28.92
N GLN A 533 -134.13 111.47 -29.22
CA GLN A 533 -135.53 111.36 -28.79
C GLN A 533 -135.67 111.31 -27.27
N GLU A 534 -134.76 110.64 -26.56
CA GLU A 534 -134.84 110.57 -25.09
C GLU A 534 -134.63 111.94 -24.41
N GLN A 535 -133.79 112.81 -24.97
CA GLN A 535 -133.65 114.18 -24.46
C GLN A 535 -134.94 114.99 -24.62
N LYS A 536 -135.59 114.92 -25.80
CA LYS A 536 -136.90 115.56 -26.05
C LYS A 536 -137.99 114.99 -25.13
N LYS A 537 -137.96 113.69 -24.82
CA LYS A 537 -138.89 113.01 -23.90
C LYS A 537 -138.73 113.44 -22.43
N ARG A 538 -137.52 113.78 -21.99
CA ARG A 538 -137.25 114.27 -20.61
C ARG A 538 -137.77 115.69 -20.36
N GLY A 539 -137.88 116.53 -21.38
CA GLY A 539 -138.48 117.88 -21.25
C GLY A 539 -139.96 117.82 -20.87
N ILE A 540 -140.75 117.02 -21.61
CA ILE A 540 -142.22 116.98 -21.47
C ILE A 540 -142.68 116.45 -20.10
N MET A 541 -141.97 115.46 -19.53
CA MET A 541 -142.32 114.93 -18.20
C MET A 541 -142.14 115.93 -17.06
N ASN A 542 -141.30 116.96 -17.21
CA ASN A 542 -140.96 117.88 -16.12
C ASN A 542 -142.00 118.98 -15.84
N GLN A 543 -143.04 119.16 -16.67
CA GLN A 543 -144.13 120.11 -16.39
C GLN A 543 -145.53 119.50 -16.26
N ILE A 544 -145.80 118.29 -16.75
CA ILE A 544 -147.05 117.55 -16.41
C ILE A 544 -147.10 117.20 -14.90
N SER A 545 -145.92 117.16 -14.25
CA SER A 545 -145.75 117.10 -12.79
C SER A 545 -146.47 118.22 -12.00
N SER A 546 -146.75 119.37 -12.63
CA SER A 546 -147.42 120.50 -11.98
C SER A 546 -148.94 120.30 -11.84
N LEU A 547 -149.60 119.77 -12.87
CA LEU A 547 -151.07 119.67 -12.93
C LEU A 547 -151.66 118.62 -11.96
N LYS A 548 -150.92 117.54 -11.66
CA LYS A 548 -151.38 116.51 -10.69
C LYS A 548 -151.45 117.00 -9.24
N LYS A 549 -150.98 118.22 -8.91
CA LYS A 549 -151.15 118.83 -7.58
C LYS A 549 -152.53 119.47 -7.33
N VAL A 550 -153.35 119.68 -8.37
CA VAL A 550 -154.73 120.21 -8.20
C VAL A 550 -155.73 119.07 -7.98
N GLN A 551 -155.69 118.02 -8.80
CA GLN A 551 -156.67 116.94 -8.78
C GLN A 551 -156.71 116.19 -7.43
N LYS A 552 -155.55 116.02 -6.76
CA LYS A 552 -155.43 115.36 -5.45
C LYS A 552 -156.06 116.15 -4.27
N LYS A 553 -156.71 117.30 -4.52
CA LYS A 553 -157.56 117.98 -3.51
C LYS A 553 -159.04 117.62 -3.58
N PHE A 554 -159.54 116.97 -4.64
CA PHE A 554 -160.98 116.77 -4.82
C PHE A 554 -161.52 115.43 -4.30
N GLU A 555 -160.75 114.34 -4.42
CA GLU A 555 -161.22 113.00 -4.05
C GLU A 555 -161.41 112.81 -2.53
N VAL A 556 -160.73 113.62 -1.72
CA VAL A 556 -160.87 113.65 -0.24
C VAL A 556 -162.26 114.12 0.20
N ILE A 557 -163.00 114.86 -0.66
CA ILE A 557 -164.34 115.38 -0.32
C ILE A 557 -165.45 114.35 -0.59
N ILE A 558 -165.40 113.63 -1.72
CA ILE A 558 -166.55 112.82 -2.16
C ILE A 558 -166.62 111.44 -1.46
N GLN A 559 -165.48 110.84 -1.08
CA GLN A 559 -165.50 109.64 -0.24
C GLN A 559 -166.03 109.92 1.18
N ALA A 560 -166.13 111.18 1.60
CA ALA A 560 -166.72 111.55 2.90
C ALA A 560 -168.26 111.58 2.92
N GLN A 561 -168.96 111.45 1.76
CA GLN A 561 -170.39 111.80 1.71
C GLN A 561 -171.36 110.76 1.15
N GLN A 562 -170.93 109.71 0.44
CA GLN A 562 -171.82 108.62 -0.03
C GLN A 562 -171.62 107.25 0.62
N ALA A 563 -170.88 107.21 1.74
CA ALA A 563 -171.17 106.27 2.84
C ALA A 563 -172.44 106.67 3.65
N LYS A 564 -173.12 107.76 3.27
CA LYS A 564 -174.34 108.29 3.94
C LYS A 564 -175.55 108.41 3.01
N GLN A 565 -175.57 107.72 1.87
CA GLN A 565 -176.79 107.31 1.18
C GLN A 565 -176.44 106.39 0.01
N ASN A 566 -176.90 105.14 -0.10
CA ASN A 566 -177.46 104.13 0.80
C ASN A 566 -177.98 103.03 -0.13
N ILE A 567 -178.14 101.82 0.39
CA ILE A 567 -179.35 100.99 0.22
C ILE A 567 -180.19 101.26 -1.05
N ASP A 568 -179.69 100.95 -2.25
CA ASP A 568 -180.58 100.46 -3.30
C ASP A 568 -179.90 99.64 -4.42
N ARG A 569 -180.69 98.69 -4.94
CA ARG A 569 -180.67 98.04 -6.29
C ARG A 569 -179.32 97.93 -7.02
N ARG A 570 -178.71 96.74 -7.20
CA ARG A 570 -179.20 95.54 -7.95
C ARG A 570 -179.95 95.86 -9.27
N LYS A 571 -179.33 95.61 -10.45
CA LYS A 571 -179.81 94.73 -11.56
C LYS A 571 -179.11 94.98 -12.94
N GLN A 572 -179.00 93.93 -13.78
CA GLN A 572 -178.88 93.89 -15.27
C GLN A 572 -177.55 94.36 -15.96
N THR A 573 -177.01 93.80 -17.08
CA THR A 573 -176.99 92.42 -17.72
C THR A 573 -175.97 92.28 -18.90
N ASN A 574 -175.65 91.04 -19.36
CA ASN A 574 -175.18 90.58 -20.74
C ASN A 574 -173.69 90.81 -21.19
N GLN A 575 -173.03 90.14 -22.19
CA GLN A 575 -173.03 88.86 -23.03
C GLN A 575 -171.69 88.85 -23.91
N LYS A 576 -171.15 87.91 -24.75
CA LYS A 576 -171.38 86.52 -25.28
C LYS A 576 -170.14 85.93 -26.09
N LEU A 577 -169.83 84.61 -26.00
CA LEU A 577 -169.49 83.52 -27.03
C LEU A 577 -168.46 83.72 -28.24
N PRO A 578 -168.04 82.70 -29.09
CA PRO A 578 -167.71 81.23 -28.91
C PRO A 578 -166.70 80.44 -29.90
N GLN A 579 -166.35 79.16 -29.58
CA GLN A 579 -166.19 77.89 -30.44
C GLN A 579 -165.03 77.70 -31.51
N LEU A 580 -164.62 76.56 -32.19
CA LEU A 580 -164.81 75.05 -32.37
C LEU A 580 -163.61 74.46 -33.28
N LEU A 581 -163.26 73.19 -33.66
CA LEU A 581 -163.43 71.72 -33.30
C LEU A 581 -162.22 70.78 -33.81
N ILE A 582 -162.38 69.52 -34.30
CA ILE A 582 -161.43 68.32 -34.18
C ILE A 582 -161.56 67.18 -35.30
N HIS A 583 -160.58 66.21 -35.43
CA HIS A 583 -160.54 64.81 -36.07
C HIS A 583 -160.01 64.54 -37.55
N MET A 584 -159.79 63.30 -38.13
CA MET A 584 -159.24 61.93 -37.75
C MET A 584 -159.35 60.86 -38.93
N THR A 585 -158.79 59.62 -38.81
CA THR A 585 -159.13 58.31 -39.53
C THR A 585 -158.79 58.12 -41.06
N VAL A 586 -159.23 57.05 -41.79
CA VAL A 586 -158.74 55.63 -41.89
C VAL A 586 -159.46 54.80 -43.02
N VAL A 587 -158.76 53.85 -43.71
CA VAL A 587 -159.24 52.61 -44.45
C VAL A 587 -160.03 52.64 -45.81
N VAL A 588 -159.48 51.92 -46.82
CA VAL A 588 -160.03 50.97 -47.86
C VAL A 588 -161.09 51.36 -48.94
N ASP A 589 -160.95 50.65 -50.07
CA ASP A 589 -161.93 50.19 -51.10
C ASP A 589 -162.03 50.90 -52.47
N ALA A 590 -162.67 50.20 -53.42
CA ALA A 590 -162.69 50.53 -54.85
C ALA A 590 -164.07 51.01 -55.37
N ASN A 591 -164.08 52.22 -55.96
CA ASN A 591 -164.71 52.55 -57.25
C ASN A 591 -164.31 53.97 -57.69
#